data_AF-A0A961X554-F1
#
_entry.id   AF-A0A961X554-F1
#
_cell.length_a   1.000
_cell.length_b   1.000
_cell.length_c   1.000
_cell.angle_alpha   90.00
_cell.angle_beta   90.00
_cell.angle_gamma   90.00
#
_symmetry.space_group_name_H-M   'P 1'
#
loop_
_entity.id
_entity.type
_entity.pdbx_description
1 polymer ?
#
loop_
_entity_poly.entity_id
_entity_poly.type
_entity_poly.pdbx_seq_one_letter_code
_entity_poly.pdbx_strand_id
1 'polypeptide(L)'
;MRFLVLVLAVFTLAGCGVNAIPTYEEQARAAWGQVENQYQRRADLIPNLVETVKGYAAHEKEVLEAVVEARAKATQMQLPADILTNPEAFERFQQVQGQITGALARLLAVVENYPDLKANQNFLALQSQLEGTENRVSVARRDYIEAVRLYNTELKTIPGVIWKSVLYSDRQPMQQFSASEGAKEVPKVNFGK
;
A
#
# COMPACT_ATOMS: atom_id res chain seq x y z
N MET A 1 -37.06 35.95 12.09
CA MET A 1 -35.75 36.62 12.30
C MET A 1 -34.69 35.68 12.91
N ARG A 2 -34.93 35.01 14.06
CA ARG A 2 -34.01 34.01 14.64
C ARG A 2 -33.60 32.88 13.68
N PHE A 3 -34.55 32.33 12.92
CA PHE A 3 -34.28 31.27 11.94
C PHE A 3 -33.43 31.76 10.76
N LEU A 4 -33.64 33.00 10.32
CA LEU A 4 -32.89 33.62 9.23
C LEU A 4 -31.44 33.92 9.65
N VAL A 5 -31.23 34.36 10.90
CA VAL A 5 -29.89 34.58 11.48
C VAL A 5 -29.14 33.26 11.66
N LEU A 6 -29.82 32.18 12.05
CA LEU A 6 -29.26 30.83 12.09
C LEU A 6 -28.85 30.32 10.70
N VAL A 7 -29.72 30.49 9.71
CA VAL A 7 -29.41 30.11 8.31
C VAL A 7 -28.24 30.94 7.78
N LEU A 8 -28.22 32.25 8.01
CA LEU A 8 -27.14 33.13 7.56
C LEU A 8 -25.82 32.82 8.27
N ALA A 9 -25.83 32.48 9.57
CA ALA A 9 -24.66 32.04 10.32
C ALA A 9 -24.12 30.68 9.85
N VAL A 10 -24.99 29.76 9.43
CA VAL A 10 -24.61 28.49 8.79
C VAL A 10 -23.96 28.75 7.42
N PHE A 11 -24.45 29.72 6.65
CA PHE A 11 -23.84 30.11 5.38
C PHE A 11 -22.50 30.85 5.53
N THR A 12 -22.28 31.63 6.59
CA THR A 12 -20.96 32.20 6.88
C THR A 12 -19.95 31.16 7.39
N LEU A 13 -20.43 30.06 7.99
CA LEU A 13 -19.63 28.86 8.32
C LEU A 13 -19.36 27.96 7.10
N ALA A 14 -20.22 28.00 6.06
CA ALA A 14 -20.06 27.22 4.83
C ALA A 14 -18.77 27.54 4.05
N GLY A 15 -18.18 28.72 4.28
CA GLY A 15 -16.89 29.10 3.71
C GLY A 15 -15.66 28.39 4.29
N CYS A 16 -15.77 27.64 5.40
CA CYS A 16 -14.60 27.18 6.17
C CYS A 16 -14.41 25.65 6.26
N GLY A 17 -15.19 24.83 5.55
CA GLY A 17 -15.04 23.36 5.67
C GLY A 17 -15.85 22.47 4.74
N VAL A 18 -16.79 23.02 3.95
CA VAL A 18 -17.58 22.22 2.99
C VAL A 18 -16.69 21.44 2.03
N ASN A 19 -15.61 22.06 1.57
CA ASN A 19 -14.67 21.44 0.64
C ASN A 19 -13.66 20.50 1.31
N ALA A 20 -13.62 20.38 2.64
CA ALA A 20 -12.63 19.56 3.33
C ALA A 20 -12.80 18.07 2.98
N ILE A 21 -14.04 17.55 3.03
CA ILE A 21 -14.35 16.15 2.69
C ILE A 21 -13.88 15.78 1.28
N PRO A 22 -14.32 16.45 0.19
CA PRO A 22 -13.85 16.10 -1.16
C PRO A 22 -12.36 16.35 -1.34
N THR A 23 -11.78 17.35 -0.67
CA THR A 23 -10.33 17.62 -0.75
C THR A 23 -9.52 16.47 -0.15
N TYR A 24 -9.88 15.99 1.05
CA TYR A 24 -9.20 14.87 1.69
C TYR A 24 -9.47 13.55 0.98
N GLU A 25 -10.66 13.37 0.38
CA GLU A 25 -10.97 12.22 -0.45
C GLU A 25 -10.02 12.13 -1.65
N GLU A 26 -9.88 13.22 -2.42
CA GLU A 26 -8.99 13.27 -3.58
C GLU A 26 -7.52 13.10 -3.20
N GLN A 27 -7.09 13.65 -2.06
CA GLN A 27 -5.74 13.42 -1.55
C GLN A 27 -5.49 11.94 -1.21
N ALA A 28 -6.45 11.27 -0.57
CA ALA A 28 -6.36 9.84 -0.26
C ALA A 28 -6.36 8.98 -1.53
N ARG A 29 -7.17 9.32 -2.54
CA ARG A 29 -7.17 8.67 -3.86
C ARG A 29 -5.85 8.87 -4.61
N ALA A 30 -5.30 10.09 -4.58
CA ALA A 30 -4.00 10.37 -5.17
C ALA A 30 -2.87 9.57 -4.49
N ALA A 31 -2.88 9.49 -3.16
CA ALA A 31 -1.93 8.68 -2.41
C ALA A 31 -2.09 7.18 -2.72
N TRP A 32 -3.33 6.69 -2.89
CA TRP A 32 -3.59 5.33 -3.33
C TRP A 32 -2.99 5.04 -4.72
N GLY A 33 -3.15 5.95 -5.68
CA GLY A 33 -2.52 5.82 -7.00
C GLY A 33 -1.00 5.71 -6.92
N GLN A 34 -0.35 6.37 -5.94
CA GLN A 34 1.08 6.18 -5.71
C GLN A 34 1.41 4.79 -5.16
N VAL A 35 0.56 4.25 -4.29
CA VAL A 35 0.71 2.87 -3.78
C VAL A 35 0.63 1.87 -4.93
N GLU A 36 -0.37 1.99 -5.81
CA GLU A 36 -0.53 1.15 -7.00
C GLU A 36 0.70 1.22 -7.91
N ASN A 37 1.22 2.43 -8.17
CA ASN A 37 2.41 2.62 -8.99
C ASN A 37 3.64 1.90 -8.42
N GLN A 38 3.86 1.96 -7.11
CA GLN A 38 5.01 1.27 -6.50
C GLN A 38 4.86 -0.25 -6.52
N TYR A 39 3.64 -0.77 -6.27
CA TYR A 39 3.37 -2.20 -6.37
C TYR A 39 3.50 -2.73 -7.81
N GLN A 40 3.04 -1.97 -8.80
CA GLN A 40 3.22 -2.30 -10.22
C GLN A 40 4.71 -2.38 -10.57
N ARG A 41 5.49 -1.35 -10.20
CA ARG A 41 6.94 -1.33 -10.43
C ARG A 41 7.64 -2.55 -9.81
N ARG A 42 7.22 -2.97 -8.61
CA ARG A 42 7.76 -4.18 -7.96
C ARG A 42 7.49 -5.42 -8.81
N ALA A 43 6.27 -5.57 -9.33
CA ALA A 43 5.92 -6.69 -10.20
C ALA A 43 6.67 -6.66 -11.54
N ASP A 44 6.98 -5.48 -12.08
CA ASP A 44 7.68 -5.31 -13.35
C ASP A 44 9.17 -5.69 -13.28
N LEU A 45 9.78 -5.64 -12.09
CA LEU A 45 11.18 -6.06 -11.88
C LEU A 45 11.36 -7.58 -11.78
N ILE A 46 10.30 -8.31 -11.39
CA ILE A 46 10.36 -9.76 -11.11
C ILE A 46 10.81 -10.60 -12.32
N PRO A 47 10.36 -10.37 -13.57
CA PRO A 47 10.80 -11.18 -14.71
C PRO A 47 12.32 -11.14 -14.91
N ASN A 48 12.93 -9.95 -14.82
CA ASN A 48 14.38 -9.79 -14.96
C ASN A 48 15.14 -10.50 -13.83
N LEU A 49 14.60 -10.44 -12.60
CA LEU A 49 15.15 -11.18 -11.46
C LEU A 49 15.10 -12.69 -11.71
N VAL A 50 13.94 -13.22 -12.12
CA VAL A 50 13.71 -14.64 -12.38
C VAL A 50 14.65 -15.15 -13.48
N GLU A 51 14.79 -14.43 -14.58
CA GLU A 51 15.71 -14.83 -15.67
C GLU A 51 17.18 -14.80 -15.22
N THR A 52 17.57 -13.81 -14.41
CA THR A 52 18.94 -13.74 -13.85
C THR A 52 19.21 -14.94 -12.93
N VAL A 53 18.28 -15.27 -12.02
CA VAL A 53 18.45 -16.41 -11.11
C VAL A 53 18.43 -17.74 -11.86
N LYS A 54 17.54 -17.91 -12.87
CA LYS A 54 17.48 -19.12 -13.70
C LYS A 54 18.81 -19.46 -14.36
N GLY A 55 19.60 -18.46 -14.76
CA GLY A 55 20.92 -18.68 -15.37
C GLY A 55 21.93 -19.40 -14.46
N TYR A 56 21.73 -19.35 -13.14
CA TYR A 56 22.65 -19.91 -12.14
C TYR A 56 22.02 -21.04 -11.32
N ALA A 57 20.71 -20.97 -11.08
CA ALA A 57 19.98 -21.85 -10.17
C ALA A 57 18.75 -22.48 -10.86
N ALA A 58 18.89 -22.94 -12.11
CA ALA A 58 17.78 -23.54 -12.88
C ALA A 58 17.12 -24.77 -12.20
N HIS A 59 17.82 -25.42 -11.28
CA HIS A 59 17.30 -26.55 -10.50
C HIS A 59 16.31 -26.13 -9.40
N GLU A 60 16.30 -24.84 -9.02
CA GLU A 60 15.42 -24.25 -7.98
C GLU A 60 14.03 -23.92 -8.55
N LYS A 61 13.43 -24.89 -9.25
CA LYS A 61 12.18 -24.70 -10.00
C LYS A 61 11.02 -24.28 -9.10
N GLU A 62 10.85 -24.94 -7.97
CA GLU A 62 9.75 -24.66 -7.03
C GLU A 62 9.77 -23.20 -6.56
N VAL A 63 10.96 -22.67 -6.26
CA VAL A 63 11.11 -21.29 -5.78
C VAL A 63 10.88 -20.28 -6.90
N LEU A 64 11.41 -20.55 -8.09
CA LEU A 64 11.19 -19.69 -9.26
C LEU A 64 9.72 -19.69 -9.70
N GLU A 65 9.06 -20.84 -9.70
CA GLU A 65 7.63 -20.99 -9.98
C GLU A 65 6.79 -20.22 -8.97
N ALA A 66 7.10 -20.33 -7.67
CA ALA A 66 6.39 -19.58 -6.63
C ALA A 66 6.50 -18.06 -6.82
N VAL A 67 7.65 -17.55 -7.27
CA VAL A 67 7.84 -16.12 -7.56
C VAL A 67 7.03 -15.69 -8.79
N VAL A 68 7.06 -16.50 -9.85
CA VAL A 68 6.28 -16.24 -11.08
C VAL A 68 4.78 -16.28 -10.80
N GLU A 69 4.30 -17.24 -10.02
CA GLU A 69 2.89 -17.37 -9.64
C GLU A 69 2.45 -16.19 -8.77
N ALA A 70 3.25 -15.81 -7.76
CA ALA A 70 2.95 -14.66 -6.92
C ALA A 70 2.85 -13.36 -7.74
N ARG A 71 3.77 -13.16 -8.70
CA ARG A 71 3.69 -12.04 -9.65
C ARG A 71 2.41 -12.12 -10.49
N ALA A 72 2.12 -13.28 -11.08
CA ALA A 72 0.96 -13.46 -11.94
C ALA A 72 -0.33 -13.09 -11.20
N LYS A 73 -0.51 -13.61 -9.98
CA LYS A 73 -1.65 -13.27 -9.11
C LYS A 73 -1.76 -11.77 -8.85
N ALA A 74 -0.66 -11.08 -8.57
CA ALA A 74 -0.66 -9.64 -8.34
C ALA A 74 -1.02 -8.84 -9.60
N THR A 75 -0.49 -9.21 -10.76
CA THR A 75 -0.75 -8.50 -12.03
C THR A 75 -2.14 -8.79 -12.62
N GLN A 76 -2.71 -9.95 -12.32
CA GLN A 76 -4.05 -10.35 -12.79
C GLN A 76 -5.17 -9.91 -11.85
N MET A 77 -4.82 -9.44 -10.65
CA MET A 77 -5.80 -8.97 -9.69
C MET A 77 -6.49 -7.71 -10.23
N GLN A 78 -7.78 -7.85 -10.56
CA GLN A 78 -8.61 -6.71 -10.90
C GLN A 78 -9.01 -6.02 -9.60
N LEU A 79 -8.60 -4.75 -9.45
CA LEU A 79 -8.98 -3.93 -8.30
C LEU A 79 -10.39 -3.38 -8.57
N PRO A 80 -11.38 -3.71 -7.74
CA PRO A 80 -12.71 -3.17 -7.93
C PRO A 80 -12.71 -1.66 -7.63
N ALA A 81 -13.61 -0.92 -8.28
CA ALA A 81 -13.65 0.54 -8.15
C ALA A 81 -13.90 1.04 -6.71
N ASP A 82 -14.50 0.18 -5.87
CA ASP A 82 -14.81 0.42 -4.47
C ASP A 82 -13.72 -0.12 -3.51
N ILE A 83 -12.54 -0.53 -4.00
CA ILE A 83 -11.48 -1.14 -3.17
C ILE A 83 -11.15 -0.33 -1.91
N LEU A 84 -11.15 1.00 -2.00
CA LEU A 84 -10.86 1.87 -0.86
C LEU A 84 -11.95 1.85 0.21
N THR A 85 -13.15 1.38 -0.09
CA THR A 85 -14.28 1.30 0.84
C THR A 85 -14.72 -0.14 1.09
N ASN A 86 -14.10 -1.11 0.42
CA ASN A 86 -14.43 -2.54 0.48
C ASN A 86 -13.35 -3.31 1.28
N PRO A 87 -13.64 -3.73 2.53
CA PRO A 87 -12.66 -4.40 3.38
C PRO A 87 -12.12 -5.71 2.77
N GLU A 88 -12.99 -6.52 2.16
CA GLU A 88 -12.60 -7.82 1.59
C GLU A 88 -11.67 -7.63 0.39
N ALA A 89 -12.00 -6.70 -0.50
CA ALA A 89 -11.15 -6.38 -1.65
C ALA A 89 -9.79 -5.82 -1.21
N PHE A 90 -9.78 -4.94 -0.21
CA PHE A 90 -8.55 -4.34 0.32
C PHE A 90 -7.69 -5.37 1.05
N GLU A 91 -8.29 -6.28 1.81
CA GLU A 91 -7.58 -7.40 2.45
C GLU A 91 -6.97 -8.34 1.41
N ARG A 92 -7.75 -8.73 0.40
CA ARG A 92 -7.27 -9.57 -0.70
C ARG A 92 -6.07 -8.93 -1.41
N PHE A 93 -6.12 -7.61 -1.62
CA PHE A 93 -5.00 -6.87 -2.21
C PHE A 93 -3.74 -7.00 -1.35
N GLN A 94 -3.86 -6.77 -0.04
CA GLN A 94 -2.75 -6.92 0.89
C GLN A 94 -2.19 -8.35 0.92
N GLN A 95 -3.05 -9.37 0.92
CA GLN A 95 -2.63 -10.78 0.90
C GLN A 95 -1.84 -11.11 -0.37
N VAL A 96 -2.33 -10.69 -1.54
CA VAL A 96 -1.65 -10.92 -2.82
C VAL A 96 -0.30 -10.18 -2.86
N GLN A 97 -0.24 -8.95 -2.37
CA GLN A 97 1.03 -8.22 -2.27
C GLN A 97 2.00 -8.86 -1.26
N GLY A 98 1.49 -9.46 -0.18
CA GLY A 98 2.28 -10.22 0.79
C GLY A 98 2.88 -11.51 0.22
N GLN A 99 2.17 -12.18 -0.70
CA GLN A 99 2.69 -13.38 -1.38
C GLN A 99 3.95 -13.07 -2.20
N ILE A 100 4.01 -11.91 -2.87
CA ILE A 100 5.24 -11.46 -3.55
C ILE A 100 6.38 -11.32 -2.56
N THR A 101 6.17 -10.59 -1.45
CA THR A 101 7.21 -10.37 -0.44
C THR A 101 7.73 -11.70 0.11
N GLY A 102 6.83 -12.64 0.42
CA GLY A 102 7.20 -13.97 0.90
C GLY A 102 7.95 -14.81 -0.14
N ALA A 103 7.55 -14.76 -1.42
CA ALA A 103 8.23 -15.47 -2.50
C ALA A 103 9.63 -14.91 -2.76
N LEU A 104 9.78 -13.58 -2.76
CA LEU A 104 11.09 -12.92 -2.89
C LEU A 104 12.00 -13.26 -1.71
N ALA A 105 11.49 -13.32 -0.48
CA ALA A 105 12.28 -13.71 0.68
C ALA A 105 12.84 -15.14 0.55
N ARG A 106 12.02 -16.10 0.07
CA ARG A 106 12.48 -17.47 -0.22
C ARG A 106 13.52 -17.51 -1.33
N LEU A 107 13.33 -16.74 -2.40
CA LEU A 107 14.30 -16.63 -3.49
C LEU A 107 15.66 -16.10 -2.99
N LEU A 108 15.65 -15.06 -2.14
CA LEU A 108 16.87 -14.52 -1.54
C LEU A 108 17.58 -15.53 -0.64
N ALA A 109 16.83 -16.36 0.11
CA ALA A 109 17.43 -17.42 0.92
C ALA A 109 18.12 -18.49 0.05
N VAL A 110 17.55 -18.83 -1.10
CA VAL A 110 18.18 -19.77 -2.06
C VAL A 110 19.47 -19.21 -2.64
N VAL A 111 19.51 -17.91 -2.95
CA VAL A 111 20.70 -17.24 -3.52
C VAL A 111 21.94 -17.39 -2.64
N GLU A 112 21.78 -17.53 -1.34
CA GLU A 112 22.91 -17.76 -0.41
C GLU A 112 23.70 -19.04 -0.71
N ASN A 113 23.06 -20.04 -1.35
CA ASN A 113 23.70 -21.28 -1.77
C ASN A 113 24.47 -21.16 -3.10
N TYR A 114 24.38 -20.01 -3.79
CA TYR A 114 24.96 -19.79 -5.11
C TYR A 114 25.91 -18.58 -5.10
N PRO A 115 27.19 -18.76 -4.71
CA PRO A 115 28.16 -17.66 -4.59
C PRO A 115 28.34 -16.85 -5.88
N ASP A 116 28.36 -17.50 -7.04
CA ASP A 116 28.53 -16.84 -8.34
C ASP A 116 27.33 -15.94 -8.68
N LEU A 117 26.12 -16.35 -8.34
CA LEU A 117 24.91 -15.53 -8.49
C LEU A 117 24.91 -14.37 -7.49
N LYS A 118 25.32 -14.62 -6.25
CA LYS A 118 25.43 -13.59 -5.21
C LYS A 118 26.43 -12.50 -5.60
N ALA A 119 27.50 -12.86 -6.30
CA ALA A 119 28.50 -11.93 -6.82
C ALA A 119 28.14 -11.33 -8.19
N ASN A 120 27.05 -11.78 -8.83
CA ASN A 120 26.65 -11.31 -10.14
C ASN A 120 26.17 -9.84 -10.08
N GLN A 121 26.79 -8.98 -10.89
CA GLN A 121 26.50 -7.55 -10.89
C GLN A 121 25.06 -7.21 -11.30
N ASN A 122 24.47 -7.96 -12.26
CA ASN A 122 23.08 -7.75 -12.67
C ASN A 122 22.11 -8.15 -11.54
N PHE A 123 22.41 -9.24 -10.83
CA PHE A 123 21.61 -9.66 -9.68
C PHE A 123 21.68 -8.63 -8.54
N LEU A 124 22.87 -8.16 -8.18
CA LEU A 124 23.05 -7.12 -7.16
C LEU A 124 22.32 -5.82 -7.52
N ALA A 125 22.38 -5.41 -8.79
CA ALA A 125 21.64 -4.25 -9.27
C ALA A 125 20.12 -4.44 -9.15
N LEU A 126 19.59 -5.60 -9.53
CA LEU A 126 18.16 -5.93 -9.40
C LEU A 126 17.72 -6.01 -7.93
N GLN A 127 18.55 -6.61 -7.05
CA GLN A 127 18.31 -6.65 -5.62
C GLN A 127 18.20 -5.23 -5.04
N SER A 128 19.13 -4.34 -5.39
CA SER A 128 19.10 -2.94 -4.96
C SER A 128 17.85 -2.20 -5.49
N GLN A 129 17.43 -2.46 -6.74
CA GLN A 129 16.19 -1.89 -7.29
C GLN A 129 14.94 -2.39 -6.56
N LEU A 130 14.89 -3.67 -6.19
CA LEU A 130 13.78 -4.25 -5.44
C LEU A 130 13.72 -3.69 -4.02
N GLU A 131 14.85 -3.60 -3.32
CA GLU A 131 14.94 -2.95 -2.01
C GLU A 131 14.48 -1.50 -2.09
N GLY A 132 14.98 -0.74 -3.06
CA GLY A 132 14.55 0.64 -3.29
C GLY A 132 13.07 0.76 -3.61
N THR A 133 12.47 -0.25 -4.26
CA THR A 133 11.03 -0.30 -4.54
C THR A 133 10.24 -0.62 -3.27
N GLU A 134 10.69 -1.56 -2.44
CA GLU A 134 10.03 -1.89 -1.18
C GLU A 134 10.06 -0.72 -0.17
N ASN A 135 11.16 0.04 -0.16
CA ASN A 135 11.25 1.29 0.60
C ASN A 135 10.22 2.31 0.12
N ARG A 136 10.05 2.47 -1.21
CA ARG A 136 9.04 3.37 -1.78
C ARG A 136 7.62 2.88 -1.52
N VAL A 137 7.35 1.57 -1.55
CA VAL A 137 6.07 0.98 -1.13
C VAL A 137 5.77 1.34 0.31
N SER A 138 6.75 1.20 1.22
CA SER A 138 6.59 1.54 2.63
C SER A 138 6.25 3.02 2.84
N VAL A 139 6.93 3.92 2.13
CA VAL A 139 6.64 5.36 2.15
C VAL A 139 5.25 5.66 1.58
N ALA A 140 4.91 5.12 0.41
CA ALA A 140 3.60 5.33 -0.21
C ALA A 140 2.45 4.83 0.67
N ARG A 141 2.61 3.68 1.34
CA ARG A 141 1.64 3.16 2.32
C ARG A 141 1.49 4.10 3.50
N ARG A 142 2.59 4.63 4.04
CA ARG A 142 2.55 5.61 5.15
C ARG A 142 1.82 6.88 4.74
N ASP A 143 2.11 7.41 3.56
CA ASP A 143 1.50 8.65 3.06
C ASP A 143 0.00 8.44 2.78
N TYR A 144 -0.39 7.28 2.24
CA TYR A 144 -1.81 6.88 2.12
C TYR A 144 -2.49 6.72 3.49
N ILE A 145 -1.84 6.07 4.46
CA ILE A 145 -2.35 5.94 5.83
C ILE A 145 -2.68 7.32 6.41
N GLU A 146 -1.79 8.29 6.24
CA GLU A 146 -1.99 9.63 6.75
C GLU A 146 -3.14 10.37 6.04
N ALA A 147 -3.22 10.27 4.70
CA ALA A 147 -4.31 10.86 3.94
C ALA A 147 -5.68 10.25 4.33
N VAL A 148 -5.75 8.92 4.47
CA VAL A 148 -6.95 8.22 4.96
C VAL A 148 -7.28 8.62 6.39
N ARG A 149 -6.29 8.80 7.26
CA ARG A 149 -6.51 9.27 8.64
C ARG A 149 -7.19 10.64 8.63
N LEU A 150 -6.71 11.59 7.82
CA LEU A 150 -7.32 12.91 7.70
C LEU A 150 -8.76 12.82 7.18
N TYR A 151 -8.98 12.11 6.07
CA TYR A 151 -10.30 11.91 5.49
C TYR A 151 -11.29 11.25 6.48
N ASN A 152 -10.89 10.12 7.07
CA ASN A 152 -11.73 9.39 8.02
C ASN A 152 -12.00 10.17 9.31
N THR A 153 -11.07 11.04 9.73
CA THR A 153 -11.27 11.93 10.88
C THR A 153 -12.30 13.01 10.54
N GLU A 154 -12.18 13.65 9.37
CA GLU A 154 -13.13 14.68 8.91
C GLU A 154 -14.56 14.13 8.83
N LEU A 155 -14.75 12.87 8.40
CA LEU A 155 -16.06 12.22 8.38
C LEU A 155 -16.67 11.99 9.79
N LYS A 156 -15.87 12.08 10.85
CA LYS A 156 -16.26 11.75 12.24
C LYS A 156 -16.27 12.95 13.19
N THR A 157 -15.53 14.02 12.89
CA THR A 157 -15.39 15.18 13.76
C THR A 157 -16.19 16.38 13.28
N ILE A 158 -16.49 17.32 14.18
CA ILE A 158 -17.14 18.59 13.84
C ILE A 158 -16.08 19.57 13.29
N PRO A 159 -16.35 20.33 12.20
CA PRO A 159 -17.64 20.46 11.52
C PRO A 159 -17.92 19.39 10.45
N GLY A 160 -16.94 18.59 10.02
CA GLY A 160 -17.04 17.65 8.91
C GLY A 160 -18.22 16.66 8.98
N VAL A 161 -18.54 16.11 10.16
CA VAL A 161 -19.69 15.20 10.34
C VAL A 161 -21.03 15.85 9.98
N ILE A 162 -21.15 17.18 10.14
CA ILE A 162 -22.34 17.93 9.74
C ILE A 162 -22.42 17.97 8.21
N TRP A 163 -21.32 18.34 7.54
CA TRP A 163 -21.25 18.37 6.08
C TRP A 163 -21.43 16.99 5.45
N LYS A 164 -20.89 15.94 6.07
CA LYS A 164 -21.17 14.55 5.72
C LYS A 164 -22.67 14.29 5.77
N SER A 165 -23.35 14.61 6.87
CA SER A 165 -24.79 14.32 7.01
C SER A 165 -25.68 15.08 6.03
N VAL A 166 -25.30 16.31 5.64
CA VAL A 166 -26.14 17.21 4.82
C VAL A 166 -25.83 17.12 3.32
N LEU A 167 -24.55 17.09 2.94
CA LEU A 167 -24.11 17.20 1.53
C LEU A 167 -23.39 15.95 1.01
N TYR A 168 -22.76 15.16 1.88
CA TYR A 168 -21.86 14.07 1.49
C TYR A 168 -22.23 12.75 2.20
N SER A 169 -23.53 12.46 2.27
CA SER A 169 -24.08 11.35 3.08
C SER A 169 -23.71 9.96 2.56
N ASP A 170 -23.37 9.88 1.29
CA ASP A 170 -22.88 8.70 0.57
C ASP A 170 -21.41 8.36 0.88
N ARG A 171 -20.62 9.32 1.38
CA ARG A 171 -19.18 9.14 1.62
C ARG A 171 -18.92 8.17 2.77
N GLN A 172 -18.16 7.12 2.46
CA GLN A 172 -17.78 6.06 3.39
C GLN A 172 -16.33 6.21 3.85
N PRO A 173 -15.98 5.80 5.08
CA PRO A 173 -14.60 5.73 5.52
C PRO A 173 -13.76 4.83 4.59
N MET A 174 -12.53 5.26 4.30
CA MET A 174 -11.60 4.47 3.51
C MET A 174 -10.87 3.44 4.38
N GLN A 175 -10.54 2.31 3.76
CA GLN A 175 -9.73 1.23 4.31
C GLN A 175 -8.29 1.71 4.47
N GLN A 176 -7.67 1.28 5.57
CA GLN A 176 -6.30 1.61 5.90
C GLN A 176 -5.46 0.33 5.90
N PHE A 177 -4.21 0.43 5.46
CA PHE A 177 -3.23 -0.63 5.67
C PHE A 177 -3.12 -0.97 7.15
N SER A 178 -3.13 -2.27 7.47
CA SER A 178 -2.76 -2.71 8.81
C SER A 178 -1.28 -2.39 9.07
N ALA A 179 -0.95 -2.05 10.32
CA ALA A 179 0.45 -2.05 10.73
C ALA A 179 1.00 -3.45 10.46
N SER A 180 2.11 -3.54 9.70
CA SER A 180 2.76 -4.81 9.39
C SER A 180 2.96 -5.60 10.69
N GLU A 181 2.65 -6.90 10.67
CA GLU A 181 2.78 -7.76 11.87
C GLU A 181 4.20 -7.71 12.47
N GLY A 182 5.23 -7.43 11.66
CA GLY A 182 6.61 -7.21 12.11
C GLY A 182 6.86 -5.93 12.92
N ALA A 183 5.94 -4.96 12.96
CA ALA A 183 6.05 -3.78 13.83
C ALA A 183 5.67 -4.10 15.30
N LYS A 184 5.02 -5.24 15.55
CA LYS A 184 4.65 -5.68 16.90
C LYS A 184 5.76 -6.44 17.62
N GLU A 185 6.73 -6.99 16.89
CA GLU A 185 7.89 -7.65 17.48
C GLU A 185 9.12 -6.74 17.40
N VAL A 186 9.29 -5.90 18.42
CA VAL A 186 10.58 -5.24 18.66
C VAL A 186 11.60 -6.34 18.96
N PRO A 187 12.68 -6.51 18.16
CA PRO A 187 13.71 -7.47 18.48
C PRO A 187 14.32 -7.11 19.83
N LYS A 188 14.20 -8.02 20.81
CA LYS A 188 14.90 -7.87 22.09
C LYS A 188 16.39 -8.06 21.83
N VAL A 189 17.11 -6.96 21.67
CA VAL A 189 18.58 -7.00 21.61
C VAL A 189 19.09 -7.34 23.00
N ASN A 190 19.44 -8.61 23.22
CA ASN A 190 20.11 -9.07 24.41
C ASN A 190 21.62 -8.99 24.18
N PHE A 191 22.26 -7.94 24.68
CA PHE A 191 23.70 -7.90 24.84
C PHE A 191 24.04 -8.68 26.11
N GLY A 192 24.11 -10.00 26.00
CA GLY A 192 24.45 -10.88 27.12
C GLY A 192 25.67 -10.36 27.88
N LYS A 193 25.44 -9.94 29.13
CA LYS A 193 26.44 -9.81 30.19
C LYS A 193 25.89 -10.53 31.41
#